data_AF-I6F870-F1
#
_entry.id   AF-I6F870-F1
#
_cell.length_a   1.000
_cell.length_b   1.000
_cell.length_c   1.000
_cell.angle_alpha   90.00
_cell.angle_beta   90.00
_cell.angle_gamma   90.00
#
_symmetry.space_group_name_H-M   'P 1'
#
loop_
_entity.id
_entity.type
_entity.pdbx_description
1 polymer ?
#
loop_
_entity_poly.entity_id
_entity_poly.type
_entity_poly.pdbx_seq_one_letter_code
_entity_poly.pdbx_strand_id
1 'polypeptide(L)'
;MPVRHAVHSFQQGKGGCGKSVSSALLGMYKISKGELPLCIDTDPLNPTFSNYEKLNVRQLNIMEGDEINQRKLDTLIQWIDEAGDRDVIIDNGAPSFI
;
A
#
# COMPACT_ATOMS: atom_id res chain seq x y z
N MET A 1 -6.04 -17.06 -20.38
CA MET A 1 -6.23 -17.30 -18.93
C MET A 1 -6.73 -16.00 -18.34
N PRO A 2 -7.79 -15.96 -17.49
CA PRO A 2 -8.16 -14.71 -16.86
C PRO A 2 -6.97 -14.19 -16.05
N VAL A 3 -6.74 -12.88 -16.10
CA VAL A 3 -5.62 -12.24 -15.40
C VAL A 3 -5.83 -12.48 -13.91
N ARG A 4 -4.81 -13.02 -13.23
CA ARG A 4 -4.85 -13.19 -11.77
C ARG A 4 -4.44 -11.87 -11.14
N HIS A 5 -5.41 -11.12 -10.65
CA HIS A 5 -5.17 -9.94 -9.83
C HIS A 5 -4.78 -10.35 -8.42
N ALA A 6 -3.83 -9.62 -7.82
CA ALA A 6 -3.26 -9.97 -6.54
C ALA A 6 -3.17 -8.76 -5.60
N VAL A 7 -3.26 -9.05 -4.31
CA VAL A 7 -2.92 -8.11 -3.24
C VAL A 7 -1.48 -8.37 -2.82
N HIS A 8 -0.60 -7.41 -3.10
CA HIS A 8 0.80 -7.40 -2.71
C HIS A 8 0.95 -6.57 -1.44
N SER A 9 1.44 -7.16 -0.36
CA SER A 9 1.60 -6.47 0.92
C SER A 9 3.03 -6.61 1.41
N PHE A 10 3.68 -5.48 1.70
CA PHE A 10 5.06 -5.42 2.16
C PHE A 10 5.08 -5.13 3.66
N GLN A 11 5.41 -6.15 4.44
CA GLN A 11 5.29 -6.13 5.91
C GLN A 11 6.63 -6.53 6.54
N GLN A 12 7.24 -5.65 7.35
CA GLN A 12 8.48 -5.95 8.07
C GLN A 12 8.66 -5.01 9.26
N GLY A 13 8.95 -5.58 10.44
CA GLY A 13 9.15 -4.83 11.69
C GLY A 13 10.49 -4.08 11.79
N LYS A 14 11.36 -4.21 10.79
CA LYS A 14 12.59 -3.41 10.70
C LYS A 14 12.35 -2.18 9.82
N GLY A 15 12.70 -1.01 10.35
CA GLY A 15 12.83 0.22 9.57
C GLY A 15 14.01 0.12 8.59
N GLY A 16 13.93 0.82 7.46
CA GLY A 16 15.06 0.93 6.51
C GLY A 16 15.38 -0.31 5.68
N CYS A 17 14.56 -1.36 5.70
CA CYS A 17 14.79 -2.58 4.90
C CYS A 17 14.32 -2.48 3.44
N GLY A 18 13.85 -1.30 2.99
CA GLY A 18 13.48 -1.06 1.59
C GLY A 18 12.05 -1.47 1.19
N LYS A 19 11.09 -1.51 2.13
CA LYS A 19 9.67 -1.84 1.83
C LYS A 19 9.05 -0.88 0.81
N SER A 20 9.08 0.43 1.10
CA SER A 20 8.53 1.46 0.22
C SER A 20 9.18 1.46 -1.16
N VAL A 21 10.49 1.20 -1.23
CA VAL A 21 11.19 1.05 -2.51
C VAL A 21 10.68 -0.17 -3.27
N SER A 22 10.46 -1.29 -2.59
CA SER A 22 9.93 -2.52 -3.19
C SER A 22 8.49 -2.34 -3.70
N SER A 23 7.63 -1.68 -2.91
CA SER A 23 6.27 -1.28 -3.30
C SER A 23 6.29 -0.37 -4.53
N ALA A 24 7.17 0.63 -4.54
CA ALA A 24 7.32 1.55 -5.66
C ALA A 24 7.84 0.88 -6.93
N LEU A 25 8.86 0.01 -6.84
CA LEU A 25 9.38 -0.75 -7.97
C LEU A 25 8.31 -1.66 -8.57
N LEU A 26 7.52 -2.34 -7.74
CA LEU A 26 6.41 -3.16 -8.23
C LEU A 26 5.33 -2.31 -8.91
N GLY A 27 4.94 -1.18 -8.32
CA GLY A 27 3.96 -0.26 -8.91
C GLY A 27 4.42 0.30 -10.24
N MET A 28 5.67 0.77 -10.31
CA MET A 28 6.28 1.25 -11.55
C MET A 28 6.38 0.15 -12.62
N TYR A 29 6.75 -1.07 -12.23
CA TYR A 29 6.77 -2.22 -13.14
C TYR A 29 5.37 -2.49 -13.71
N LYS A 30 4.35 -2.52 -12.86
CA LYS A 30 2.96 -2.75 -13.26
C LYS A 30 2.45 -1.68 -14.23
N ILE A 31 2.70 -0.41 -13.93
CA ILE A 31 2.38 0.71 -14.85
C ILE A 31 3.14 0.57 -16.18
N SER A 32 4.41 0.16 -16.15
CA SER A 32 5.20 -0.07 -17.37
C SER A 32 4.63 -1.20 -18.27
N LYS A 33 3.77 -2.06 -17.73
CA LYS A 33 3.04 -3.10 -18.48
C LYS A 33 1.65 -2.67 -18.94
N GLY A 34 1.27 -1.41 -18.71
CA GLY A 34 -0.05 -0.89 -19.03
C GLY A 34 -1.12 -1.26 -18.00
N GLU A 35 -0.72 -1.75 -16.83
CA GLU A 35 -1.63 -2.04 -15.71
C GLU A 35 -1.80 -0.78 -14.83
N LEU A 36 -2.90 -0.74 -14.07
CA LEU A 36 -3.22 0.39 -13.18
C LEU A 36 -3.43 -0.12 -11.75
N PRO A 37 -2.36 -0.44 -11.01
CA PRO A 37 -2.50 -0.97 -9.67
C PRO A 37 -3.04 0.10 -8.71
N LEU A 38 -3.84 -0.32 -7.73
CA LEU A 38 -4.19 0.50 -6.59
C LEU A 38 -3.03 0.48 -5.59
N CYS A 39 -2.34 1.60 -5.45
CA CYS A 39 -1.24 1.75 -4.50
C CYS A 39 -1.77 2.37 -3.19
N ILE A 40 -1.44 1.76 -2.05
CA ILE A 40 -1.90 2.19 -0.73
C ILE A 40 -0.69 2.24 0.22
N ASP A 41 -0.59 3.33 0.96
CA ASP A 41 0.41 3.51 2.01
C ASP A 41 -0.30 3.58 3.35
N THR A 42 -0.04 2.61 4.22
CA THR A 42 -0.66 2.55 5.55
C THR A 42 0.30 3.00 6.65
N ASP A 43 1.50 3.49 6.33
CA ASP A 43 2.45 3.99 7.33
C ASP A 43 1.93 5.31 7.93
N PRO A 44 1.60 5.35 9.24
CA PRO A 44 1.12 6.57 9.87
C PRO A 44 2.25 7.56 10.21
N LEU A 45 3.51 7.10 10.24
CA LEU A 45 4.67 7.86 10.68
C LEU A 45 5.48 8.41 9.50
N ASN A 46 5.78 7.56 8.51
CA ASN A 46 6.68 7.89 7.41
C ASN A 46 6.13 7.34 6.07
N PRO A 47 5.10 7.98 5.48
CA PRO A 47 4.44 7.52 4.26
C PRO A 47 5.33 7.69 3.02
N THR A 48 6.41 6.93 2.97
CA THR A 48 7.48 7.05 1.96
C THR A 48 6.98 6.59 0.59
N PHE A 49 6.06 5.62 0.56
CA PHE A 49 5.45 5.18 -0.69
C PHE A 49 4.59 6.27 -1.30
N SER A 50 3.93 7.09 -0.47
CA SER A 50 3.13 8.24 -0.91
C SER A 50 3.93 9.33 -1.64
N ASN A 51 5.26 9.37 -1.46
CA ASN A 51 6.13 10.35 -2.13
C ASN A 51 6.34 10.05 -3.63
N TYR A 52 5.94 8.88 -4.13
CA TYR A 52 6.02 8.55 -5.55
C TYR A 52 4.79 9.08 -6.30
N GLU A 53 4.76 10.38 -6.62
CA GLU A 53 3.59 11.08 -7.19
C GLU A 53 2.94 10.37 -8.39
N LYS A 54 3.74 9.80 -9.29
CA LYS A 54 3.24 9.10 -10.50
C LYS A 54 2.49 7.80 -10.21
N LEU A 55 2.61 7.25 -9.00
CA LEU A 55 1.89 6.05 -8.58
C LEU A 55 0.50 6.34 -8.00
N ASN A 56 0.13 7.62 -7.80
CA ASN A 56 -1.16 8.03 -7.24
C ASN A 56 -1.52 7.26 -5.95
N VAL A 57 -0.53 7.11 -5.07
CA VAL A 57 -0.66 6.31 -3.86
C VAL A 57 -1.70 6.93 -2.93
N ARG A 58 -2.64 6.12 -2.45
CA ARG A 58 -3.62 6.53 -1.45
C ARG A 58 -3.03 6.30 -0.06
N GLN A 59 -2.90 7.37 0.72
CA GLN A 59 -2.49 7.24 2.11
C GLN A 59 -3.71 6.89 2.97
N LEU A 60 -3.57 5.85 3.78
CA LEU A 60 -4.51 5.47 4.83
C LEU A 60 -3.83 5.63 6.18
N ASN A 61 -4.05 6.76 6.84
CA ASN A 61 -3.56 6.95 8.21
C ASN A 61 -4.42 6.12 9.17
N ILE A 62 -3.93 4.95 9.58
CA ILE A 62 -4.62 4.00 10.48
C ILE A 62 -4.66 4.45 11.95
N MET A 63 -3.96 5.52 12.32
CA MET A 63 -3.88 5.99 13.70
C MET A 63 -4.97 7.01 14.04
N GLU A 64 -5.44 6.99 15.28
CA GLU A 64 -6.25 8.02 15.92
C GLU A 64 -5.60 8.38 17.25
N GLY A 65 -4.83 9.47 17.24
CA GLY A 65 -3.87 9.72 18.32
C GLY A 65 -2.79 8.64 18.35
N ASP A 66 -2.60 8.01 19.51
CA ASP A 66 -1.60 6.95 19.73
C ASP A 66 -2.20 5.54 19.59
N GLU A 67 -3.47 5.41 19.20
CA GLU A 67 -4.15 4.12 19.04
C GLU A 67 -4.44 3.80 17.57
N ILE A 68 -4.40 2.51 17.22
CA ILE A 68 -4.84 2.03 15.92
C ILE A 68 -6.36 2.08 15.86
N ASN A 69 -6.90 2.85 14.93
CA ASN A 69 -8.33 2.86 14.65
C ASN A 69 -8.70 1.69 13.72
N GLN A 70 -9.25 0.62 14.31
CA GLN A 70 -9.66 -0.59 13.58
C GLN A 70 -10.69 -0.31 12.47
N ARG A 71 -11.55 0.70 12.61
CA ARG A 71 -12.53 1.05 11.56
C ARG A 71 -11.86 1.58 10.29
N LYS A 72 -10.66 2.14 10.40
CA LYS A 72 -9.89 2.55 9.21
C LYS A 72 -9.33 1.33 8.47
N LEU A 73 -9.15 0.19 9.12
CA LEU A 73 -8.82 -1.06 8.44
C LEU A 73 -10.00 -1.55 7.57
N ASP A 74 -11.25 -1.28 7.97
CA ASP A 74 -12.41 -1.57 7.11
C ASP A 74 -12.34 -0.77 5.79
N THR A 75 -11.84 0.47 5.84
CA THR A 75 -11.56 1.26 4.63
C THR A 75 -10.52 0.62 3.73
N LEU A 76 -9.48 0.00 4.30
CA LEU A 76 -8.48 -0.75 3.50
C LEU A 76 -9.14 -1.91 2.76
N ILE A 77 -9.99 -2.69 3.45
CA ILE A 77 -10.71 -3.81 2.85
C ILE A 77 -11.66 -3.33 1.77
N GLN A 78 -12.39 -2.23 2.01
CA GLN A 78 -13.26 -1.61 1.01
C GLN A 78 -12.46 -1.19 -0.24
N TRP A 79 -11.30 -0.55 -0.07
CA TRP A 79 -10.46 -0.16 -1.21
C TRP A 79 -9.91 -1.36 -1.98
N ILE A 80 -9.59 -2.45 -1.30
CA ILE A 80 -9.20 -3.72 -1.95
C ILE A 80 -10.36 -4.27 -2.78
N ASP A 81 -11.60 -4.24 -2.27
CA ASP A 81 -12.79 -4.68 -3.00
C ASP A 81 -13.09 -3.78 -4.22
N GLU A 82 -13.03 -2.46 -4.04
CA GLU A 82 -13.18 -1.45 -5.11
C GLU A 82 -12.09 -1.52 -6.18
N ALA A 83 -10.95 -2.17 -5.88
CA ALA A 83 -9.91 -2.38 -6.87
C ALA A 83 -10.41 -3.25 -8.04
N GLY A 84 -11.30 -4.20 -7.76
CA GLY A 84 -11.84 -5.15 -8.74
C GLY A 84 -10.71 -5.91 -9.42
N ASP A 85 -10.65 -5.82 -10.75
CA ASP A 85 -9.63 -6.45 -11.59
C ASP A 85 -8.32 -5.64 -11.65
N ARG A 86 -7.90 -5.04 -10.54
CA ARG A 86 -6.62 -4.32 -10.44
C ARG A 86 -5.80 -4.92 -9.32
N ASP A 87 -4.50 -5.02 -9.54
CA ASP A 87 -3.60 -5.37 -8.45
C ASP A 87 -3.63 -4.30 -7.37
N VAL A 88 -3.51 -4.72 -6.12
CA VAL A 88 -3.37 -3.82 -4.98
C VAL A 88 -1.97 -3.95 -4.42
N ILE A 89 -1.30 -2.83 -4.17
CA ILE A 89 0.05 -2.78 -3.61
C ILE A 89 -0.01 -1.97 -2.32
N ILE A 90 0.31 -2.62 -1.20
CA ILE A 90 0.18 -2.06 0.14
C ILE A 90 1.58 -1.98 0.78
N ASP A 91 2.01 -0.77 1.12
CA ASP A 91 3.19 -0.54 1.96
C ASP A 91 2.77 -0.29 3.41
N ASN A 92 3.34 -1.06 4.33
CA ASN A 92 3.31 -0.75 5.75
C ASN A 92 4.74 -0.46 6.21
N GLY A 93 5.11 0.82 6.18
CA GLY A 93 6.47 1.28 6.48
C GLY A 93 6.86 1.17 7.96
N ALA A 94 5.87 1.07 8.87
CA ALA A 94 6.10 1.11 10.31
C ALA A 94 6.79 -0.16 10.86
N PRO A 95 7.80 -0.02 11.74
CA PRO A 95 8.56 -1.13 12.30
C PRO A 95 7.77 -2.01 13.29
N SER A 96 6.49 -1.76 13.54
CA SER A 96 5.75 -2.52 14.55
C SER A 96 4.30 -2.82 14.20
N PHE A 97 3.84 -2.52 12.98
CA PHE A 97 2.40 -2.40 12.70
C PHE A 97 1.70 -1.47 13.69
N ILE A 98 2.42 -0.42 14.13
CA ILE A 98 1.95 0.67 14.99
C ILE A 98 1.98 1.92 14.12
#